data_AF-A0A7V3RM05-F1
#
_entry.id   AF-A0A7V3RM05-F1
#
_cell.length_a   1.000
_cell.length_b   1.000
_cell.length_c   1.000
_cell.angle_alpha   90.00
_cell.angle_beta   90.00
_cell.angle_gamma   90.00
#
_symmetry.space_group_name_H-M   'P 1'
#
loop_
_entity.id
_entity.type
_entity.pdbx_description
1 polymer ?
#
loop_
_entity_poly.entity_id
_entity_poly.type
_entity_poly.pdbx_seq_one_letter_code
_entity_poly.pdbx_strand_id
1 'polypeptide(L)' 'MSLTTTSICLADGLKTVAAHWEDARAGWDDPIAQAFEANYWLPLKNQVEAALTALDRLAPILARAREECS' A
#
# COMPACT_ATOMS: atom_id res chain seq x y z
N MET A 1 -10.74 13.38 8.44
CA MET A 1 -10.39 12.39 7.40
C MET A 1 -11.06 11.08 7.76
N SER A 2 -11.79 10.47 6.82
CA SER A 2 -12.38 9.14 7.03
C SER A 2 -11.31 8.06 6.83
N LEU A 3 -11.44 6.92 7.50
CA LEU A 3 -10.58 5.75 7.32
C LEU A 3 -10.50 5.35 5.82
N THR A 4 -11.63 5.47 5.13
CA THR A 4 -11.75 5.22 3.68
C THR A 4 -10.87 6.14 2.85
N THR A 5 -10.81 7.44 3.20
CA THR A 5 -9.97 8.41 2.50
C THR A 5 -8.49 8.05 2.67
N THR A 6 -8.08 7.62 3.86
CA THR A 6 -6.71 7.18 4.13
C THR A 6 -6.34 5.93 3.32
N SER A 7 -7.22 4.93 3.24
CA SER A 7 -6.99 3.74 2.38
C SER A 7 -6.81 4.13 0.91
N ILE A 8 -7.64 5.03 0.39
CA ILE A 8 -7.56 5.49 -1.01
C ILE A 8 -6.21 6.17 -1.27
N CYS A 9 -5.82 7.13 -0.43
CA CYS A 9 -4.54 7.82 -0.59
C CYS A 9 -3.34 6.87 -0.49
N LEU A 10 -3.39 5.89 0.41
CA LEU A 10 -2.34 4.90 0.56
C LEU A 10 -2.24 3.96 -0.66
N ALA A 11 -3.38 3.51 -1.19
CA ALA A 11 -3.42 2.68 -2.39
C ALA A 11 -2.91 3.44 -3.62
N ASP A 12 -3.28 4.70 -3.77
CA ASP A 12 -2.79 5.52 -4.88
C ASP A 12 -1.29 5.82 -4.77
N GLY A 13 -0.79 6.11 -3.55
CA GLY A 13 0.64 6.24 -3.30
C GLY A 13 1.43 4.98 -3.67
N LEU A 14 0.92 3.79 -3.32
CA LEU A 14 1.54 2.53 -3.71
C LEU A 14 1.59 2.35 -5.23
N LYS A 15 0.51 2.68 -5.95
CA LYS A 15 0.48 2.62 -7.41
C LYS A 15 1.51 3.57 -8.04
N THR A 16 1.60 4.80 -7.55
CA THR A 16 2.57 5.79 -8.04
C THR A 16 4.00 5.29 -7.89
N VAL A 17 4.34 4.79 -6.70
CA VAL A 17 5.70 4.29 -6.44
C VAL A 17 5.99 3.01 -7.22
N ALA A 18 4.99 2.15 -7.44
CA ALA A 18 5.12 0.96 -8.29
C ALA A 18 5.41 1.33 -9.75
N ALA A 19 4.69 2.32 -10.31
CA ALA A 19 4.96 2.80 -11.66
C ALA A 19 6.40 3.33 -11.79
N HIS A 20 6.86 4.12 -10.81
CA HIS A 20 8.25 4.60 -10.80
C HIS A 20 9.28 3.48 -10.68
N TRP A 21 8.97 2.40 -9.94
CA TRP A 21 9.85 1.24 -9.88
C TRP A 21 9.94 0.50 -11.22
N GLU A 22 8.81 0.29 -11.91
CA GLU A 22 8.81 -0.34 -13.24
C GLU A 22 9.59 0.50 -14.26
N ASP A 23 9.38 1.82 -14.26
CA ASP A 23 10.12 2.75 -15.12
C ASP A 23 11.64 2.72 -14.81
N ALA A 24 12.01 2.66 -13.54
CA ALA A 24 13.40 2.56 -13.12
C ALA A 24 14.04 1.24 -13.59
N ARG A 25 13.33 0.11 -13.43
CA ARG A 25 13.82 -1.20 -13.88
C ARG A 25 13.98 -1.33 -15.38
N ALA A 26 13.19 -0.60 -16.17
CA ALA A 26 13.29 -0.64 -17.62
C ALA A 26 14.71 -0.28 -18.14
N GLY A 27 15.44 0.55 -17.39
CA GLY A 27 16.83 0.90 -17.68
C GLY A 27 17.86 0.35 -16.68
N TRP A 28 17.41 -0.29 -15.60
CA TRP A 28 18.24 -0.76 -14.50
C TRP A 28 17.89 -2.21 -14.13
N ASP A 29 18.59 -3.16 -14.77
CA ASP A 29 18.40 -4.62 -14.59
C ASP A 29 19.70 -5.33 -14.20
N ASP A 30 20.51 -4.67 -13.37
CA ASP A 30 21.73 -5.26 -12.83
C ASP A 30 21.46 -6.04 -11.53
N PRO A 31 22.44 -6.79 -11.00
CA PRO A 31 22.27 -7.49 -9.73
C PRO A 31 21.93 -6.59 -8.53
N ILE A 32 22.23 -5.29 -8.58
CA ILE A 32 21.87 -4.32 -7.54
C ILE A 32 20.38 -4.00 -7.63
N ALA A 33 19.82 -3.84 -8.83
CA ALA A 33 18.39 -3.68 -9.04
C ALA A 33 17.60 -4.87 -8.48
N GLN A 34 18.07 -6.10 -8.73
CA GLN A 34 17.47 -7.31 -8.18
C GLN A 34 17.56 -7.37 -6.64
N ALA A 35 18.72 -6.99 -6.09
CA ALA A 35 18.89 -6.90 -4.64
C ALA A 35 18.00 -5.82 -4.02
N PHE A 36 17.83 -4.68 -4.71
CA PHE A 36 16.92 -3.63 -4.27
C PHE A 36 15.47 -4.11 -4.26
N GLU A 37 15.07 -4.83 -5.31
CA GLU A 37 13.75 -5.40 -5.43
C GLU A 37 13.41 -6.33 -4.27
N ALA A 38 14.31 -7.29 -4.02
CA ALA A 38 14.11 -8.31 -3.00
C ALA A 38 14.14 -7.75 -1.58
N ASN A 39 15.05 -6.80 -1.30
CA ASN A 39 15.29 -6.33 0.06
C ASN A 39 14.44 -5.12 0.46
N TYR A 40 13.96 -4.32 -0.49
CA TYR A 40 13.24 -3.07 -0.20
C TYR A 40 11.89 -3.00 -0.89
N TRP A 41 11.85 -3.18 -2.22
CA TRP A 41 10.61 -2.98 -2.97
C TRP A 41 9.52 -3.99 -2.59
N LEU A 42 9.80 -5.29 -2.72
CA LEU A 42 8.83 -6.35 -2.41
C LEU A 42 8.37 -6.30 -0.94
N PRO A 43 9.26 -6.16 0.05
CA PRO A 43 8.84 -6.02 1.45
C PRO A 43 7.95 -4.80 1.68
N LEU A 44 8.26 -3.64 1.11
CA LEU A 44 7.46 -2.43 1.23
C LEU A 44 6.06 -2.63 0.62
N LYS A 45 6.01 -3.13 -0.62
CA LYS A 45 4.76 -3.42 -1.32
C LYS A 45 3.86 -4.35 -0.49
N ASN A 46 4.40 -5.47 -0.03
CA ASN A 46 3.67 -6.45 0.78
C ASN A 46 3.14 -5.84 2.08
N GLN A 47 3.93 -5.00 2.76
CA GLN A 47 3.50 -4.33 4.00
C GLN A 47 2.36 -3.35 3.76
N VAL A 48 2.42 -2.57 2.68
CA VAL A 48 1.36 -1.62 2.33
C VAL A 48 0.07 -2.33 1.92
N GLU A 49 0.16 -3.41 1.14
CA GLU A 49 -1.00 -4.23 0.77
C GLU A 49 -1.65 -4.90 2.01
N ALA A 50 -0.84 -5.38 2.95
CA ALA A 50 -1.33 -5.90 4.22
C ALA A 50 -2.03 -4.82 5.06
N ALA A 51 -1.47 -3.59 5.10
CA ALA A 51 -2.08 -2.47 5.80
C ALA A 51 -3.43 -2.06 5.17
N LEU A 52 -3.52 -1.99 3.84
CA LEU A 52 -4.77 -1.72 3.12
C LEU A 52 -5.83 -2.77 3.45
N THR A 53 -5.45 -4.05 3.44
CA THR A 53 -6.35 -5.15 3.81
C THR A 53 -6.86 -5.03 5.25
N ALA A 54 -5.99 -4.63 6.19
CA ALA A 54 -6.37 -4.41 7.58
C ALA A 54 -7.33 -3.22 7.73
N LEU A 55 -7.10 -2.13 6.99
CA LEU A 55 -7.99 -0.96 6.99
C LEU A 55 -9.37 -1.29 6.44
N ASP A 56 -9.46 -2.07 5.36
CA ASP A 56 -10.73 -2.53 4.79
C ASP A 56 -11.54 -3.39 5.77
N ARG A 57 -10.87 -4.18 6.61
CA ARG A 57 -11.52 -4.95 7.69
C ARG A 57 -11.99 -4.08 8.85
N LEU A 58 -11.29 -3.00 9.15
CA LEU A 58 -11.63 -2.07 10.24
C LEU A 58 -12.77 -1.13 9.89
N ALA A 59 -12.90 -0.73 8.62
CA ALA A 59 -13.94 0.17 8.14
C ALA A 59 -15.38 -0.23 8.57
N PRO A 60 -15.85 -1.48 8.37
CA PRO A 60 -17.19 -1.87 8.80
C PRO A 60 -17.36 -1.97 10.32
N ILE A 61 -16.28 -2.28 11.06
CA ILE A 61 -16.32 -2.36 12.53
C ILE A 61 -16.53 -0.96 13.12
N LEU A 62 -15.80 0.03 12.62
CA LEU A 62 -15.94 1.42 13.03
C LEU A 62 -17.30 2.02 12.62
N ALA A 63 -17.83 1.62 11.46
CA ALA A 63 -19.16 2.03 11.04
C ALA A 63 -20.25 1.52 12.01
N ARG A 64 -20.20 0.24 12.39
CA ARG A 64 -21.13 -0.36 13.36
C ARG A 64 -21.02 0.27 14.74
N ALA A 65 -19.80 0.44 15.26
CA ALA A 65 -19.59 1.05 16.57
C ALA A 65 -20.14 2.49 16.63
N ARG A 66 -20.08 3.22 15.51
CA ARG A 66 -20.68 4.56 15.41
C ARG A 66 -22.20 4.51 15.42
N GLU A 67 -22.82 3.55 14.73
CA GLU A 67 -24.26 3.34 14.74
C GLU A 67 -24.79 2.93 16.12
N GLU A 68 -24.04 2.12 16.88
CA GLU A 68 -24.41 1.69 18.23
C GLU A 68 -24.27 2.79 19.31
N CYS A 69 -23.44 3.81 19.06
CA CYS A 69 -23.26 4.97 19.94
C CYS A 69 -24.08 6.21 19.51
N SER A 70 -24.96 6.05 18.52
CA SER A 70 -25.91 7.08 18.05
C SER A 70 -27.28 6.85 18.67
#